data_AF-A0A2S9F4N5-F1
#
_entry.id   AF-A0A2S9F4N5-F1
#
_cell.length_a   1.000
_cell.length_b   1.000
_cell.length_c   1.000
_cell.angle_alpha   90.00
_cell.angle_beta   90.00
_cell.angle_gamma   90.00
#
_symmetry.space_group_name_H-M   'P 1'
#
loop_
_entity.id
_entity.type
_entity.pdbx_description
1 polymer ?
#
loop_
_entity_poly.entity_id
_entity_poly.type
_entity_poly.pdbx_seq_one_letter_code
_entity_poly.pdbx_strand_id
1 'polypeptide(L)' 'IHRARHLCERLLSFASPLHLYAEEIEPSTGRHLGNFPQAFTHLALINAVVHVIRAEEEADSSGGFQPANAPV' A
#
# COMPACT_ATOMS: atom_id res chain seq x y z
N ILE A 1 -2.25 -11.52 0.92
CA ILE A 1 -1.95 -10.15 1.41
C ILE A 1 -0.49 -9.71 1.27
N HIS A 2 0.52 -10.53 1.66
CA HIS A 2 1.95 -10.14 1.64
C HIS A 2 2.46 -9.49 0.34
N ARG A 3 2.10 -10.02 -0.83
CA ARG A 3 2.50 -9.44 -2.12
C ARG A 3 1.91 -8.03 -2.32
N ALA A 4 0.66 -7.81 -1.92
CA ALA A 4 0.00 -6.51 -2.05
C ALA A 4 0.66 -5.47 -1.15
N ARG A 5 0.96 -5.84 0.11
CA ARG A 5 1.74 -5.02 1.03
C ARG A 5 3.10 -4.64 0.45
N HIS A 6 3.87 -5.62 -0.01
CA HIS A 6 5.21 -5.37 -0.55
C HIS A 6 5.19 -4.45 -1.78
N LEU A 7 4.21 -4.59 -2.67
CA LEU A 7 4.05 -3.69 -3.81
C LEU A 7 3.64 -2.28 -3.36
N CYS A 8 2.77 -2.17 -2.37
CA CYS A 8 2.34 -0.91 -1.78
C CYS A 8 3.52 -0.16 -1.14
N GLU A 9 4.31 -0.84 -0.31
CA GLU A 9 5.54 -0.30 0.31
C GLU A 9 6.54 0.18 -0.74
N ARG A 10 6.74 -0.62 -1.80
CA ARG A 10 7.61 -0.23 -2.93
C ARG A 10 7.09 1.03 -3.62
N LEU A 11 5.79 1.12 -3.91
CA LEU A 11 5.19 2.33 -4.46
C LEU A 11 5.41 3.54 -3.54
N LEU A 12 5.16 3.37 -2.24
CA LEU A 12 5.33 4.43 -1.24
C LEU A 12 6.78 4.93 -1.15
N SER A 13 7.76 4.06 -1.42
CA SER A 13 9.18 4.43 -1.41
C SER A 13 9.60 5.39 -2.54
N PHE A 14 8.77 5.54 -3.59
CA PHE A 14 9.04 6.46 -4.70
C PHE A 14 8.52 7.87 -4.48
N ALA A 15 7.96 8.19 -3.31
CA ALA A 15 7.49 9.54 -3.02
C ALA A 15 8.62 10.57 -3.20
N SER A 16 8.29 11.73 -3.77
CA SER A 16 9.22 12.87 -3.75
C SER A 16 9.46 13.36 -2.30
N PRO A 17 10.44 14.25 -2.05
CA PRO A 17 10.66 14.82 -0.71
C PRO A 17 9.44 15.51 -0.09
N LEU A 18 8.48 15.93 -0.91
CA LEU A 18 7.20 16.52 -0.47
C LEU A 18 6.05 15.50 -0.40
N HIS A 19 6.35 14.21 -0.51
CA HIS A 19 5.39 13.09 -0.56
C HIS A 19 4.42 13.14 -1.75
N LEU A 20 4.85 13.76 -2.85
CA LEU A 20 4.06 13.87 -4.07
C LEU A 20 4.52 12.86 -5.14
N TYR A 21 3.58 12.49 -6.01
CA TYR A 21 3.74 11.56 -7.14
C TYR A 21 3.44 12.22 -8.50
N ALA A 22 4.19 11.82 -9.53
CA ALA A 22 3.88 12.12 -10.93
C ALA A 22 2.88 11.12 -11.52
N GLU A 23 2.54 11.27 -12.79
CA GLU A 23 1.72 10.33 -13.56
C GLU A 23 2.34 8.93 -13.62
N GLU A 24 3.65 8.87 -13.84
CA GLU A 24 4.37 7.63 -14.02
C GLU A 24 5.69 7.66 -13.23
N ILE A 25 6.16 6.47 -12.89
CA ILE A 25 7.48 6.25 -12.28
C ILE A 25 8.24 5.29 -13.16
N GLU A 26 9.45 5.66 -13.56
CA GLU A 26 10.37 4.76 -14.23
C GLU A 26 10.83 3.67 -13.23
N PRO A 27 10.52 2.38 -13.45
CA PRO A 27 10.69 1.35 -12.42
C PRO A 27 12.15 1.07 -12.02
N SER A 28 13.11 1.37 -12.90
CA SER A 28 14.53 1.13 -12.70
C SER A 28 15.21 2.23 -11.86
N THR A 29 14.82 3.48 -12.06
CA THR A 29 15.50 4.64 -11.43
C THR A 29 14.64 5.32 -10.38
N GLY A 30 13.33 5.06 -10.38
CA GLY A 30 12.37 5.81 -9.57
C GLY A 30 12.11 7.22 -10.10
N ARG A 31 12.59 7.56 -11.30
CA ARG A 31 12.37 8.88 -11.89
C ARG A 31 10.88 9.10 -12.16
N HIS A 32 10.39 10.24 -11.72
CA HIS A 32 9.03 10.70 -11.97
C HIS A 32 8.92 11.18 -13.43
N LEU A 33 7.89 10.73 -14.13
CA LEU A 33 7.64 11.01 -15.54
C LEU A 33 6.25 11.61 -15.72
N GLY A 34 6.11 12.49 -16.71
CA GLY A 34 4.84 13.16 -17.01
C GLY A 34 4.53 14.32 -16.06
N ASN A 35 3.24 14.61 -15.89
CA ASN A 35 2.81 15.72 -15.02
C ASN A 35 3.17 15.46 -13.56
N PHE A 36 3.66 16.50 -12.89
CA PHE A 36 3.99 16.46 -11.47
C PHE A 36 3.59 17.77 -10.77
N PRO A 37 2.88 17.71 -9.61
CA PRO A 37 2.25 16.53 -9.03
C PRO A 37 0.96 16.16 -9.77
N GLN A 38 0.57 14.89 -9.77
CA GLN A 38 -0.63 14.47 -10.49
C GLN A 38 -1.72 13.89 -9.57
N ALA A 39 -2.89 14.53 -9.56
CA ALA A 39 -3.99 14.24 -8.64
C ALA A 39 -4.60 12.84 -8.80
N PHE A 40 -4.76 12.34 -10.02
CA PHE A 40 -5.33 11.01 -10.29
C PHE A 40 -4.47 9.88 -9.74
N THR A 41 -3.14 10.02 -9.77
CA THR A 41 -2.17 9.07 -9.24
C THR A 41 -2.24 9.06 -7.73
N HIS A 42 -2.38 10.22 -7.09
CA HIS A 42 -2.62 10.30 -5.65
C HIS A 42 -3.97 9.64 -5.27
N LEU A 43 -5.03 9.88 -6.04
CA LEU A 43 -6.32 9.23 -5.83
C LEU A 43 -6.23 7.70 -5.94
N ALA A 44 -5.53 7.21 -6.97
CA ALA A 44 -5.29 5.78 -7.16
C ALA A 44 -4.45 5.19 -6.01
N LEU A 45 -3.42 5.91 -5.55
CA LEU A 45 -2.57 5.50 -4.42
C LEU A 45 -3.39 5.39 -3.12
N ILE A 46 -4.21 6.39 -2.80
CA ILE A 46 -5.10 6.36 -1.63
C ILE A 46 -6.00 5.14 -1.69
N ASN A 47 -6.62 4.88 -2.85
CA ASN A 47 -7.50 3.72 -3.02
C ASN A 47 -6.76 2.39 -2.83
N ALA A 48 -5.55 2.27 -3.40
CA ALA A 48 -4.73 1.08 -3.24
C ALA A 48 -4.33 0.83 -1.77
N VAL A 49 -3.91 1.88 -1.05
CA VAL A 49 -3.55 1.79 0.36
C VAL A 49 -4.75 1.37 1.21
N VAL A 50 -5.93 1.96 0.99
CA VAL A 50 -7.17 1.58 1.70
C VAL A 50 -7.52 0.10 1.48
N HIS A 51 -7.35 -0.41 0.26
CA HIS A 51 -7.58 -1.83 -0.04
C HIS A 51 -6.56 -2.75 0.65
N VAL A 52 -5.29 -2.34 0.75
CA VAL A 52 -4.28 -3.11 1.47
C VAL A 52 -4.61 -3.15 2.96
N ILE A 53 -4.93 -2.00 3.58
CA ILE A 53 -5.30 -1.93 5.01
C ILE A 53 -6.47 -2.86 5.33
N ARG A 54 -7.55 -2.79 4.57
CA ARG A 54 -8.73 -3.67 4.79
C ARG A 54 -8.38 -5.14 4.68
N ALA A 55 -7.58 -5.51 3.68
CA ALA A 55 -7.18 -6.89 3.49
C ALA A 55 -6.17 -7.39 4.55
N GLU A 56 -5.51 -6.49 5.27
CA GLU A 56 -4.72 -6.81 6.47
C GLU A 56 -5.62 -7.03 7.67
N GLU A 57 -6.58 -6.12 7.92
CA GLU A 57 -7.55 -6.25 9.00
C GLU A 57 -8.35 -7.57 8.90
N GLU A 58 -8.77 -7.96 7.69
CA GLU A 58 -9.45 -9.24 7.44
C GLU A 58 -8.55 -10.46 7.70
N ALA A 59 -7.26 -10.37 7.37
CA ALA A 59 -6.29 -11.43 7.63
C ALA A 59 -5.99 -11.58 9.12
N ASP A 60 -5.94 -10.47 9.86
CA ASP A 60 -5.72 -10.47 11.30
C ASP A 60 -6.97 -10.97 12.05
N SER A 61 -8.17 -10.59 11.60
CA SER A 61 -9.45 -11.02 12.18
C SER A 61 -9.74 -12.52 11.99
N SER A 62 -9.12 -13.16 11.00
CA SER A 62 -9.22 -14.60 10.78
C SER A 62 -8.19 -15.42 11.57
N GLY A 63 -7.30 -14.75 12.30
CA GLY A 63 -6.28 -15.34 13.16
C GLY A 63 -6.81 -15.74 14.55
N GLY A 64 -7.38 -16.95 14.66
CA GLY A 64 -7.41 -17.71 15.90
C GLY A 64 -8.68 -17.59 16.76
N PHE A 65 -9.57 -18.57 16.63
CA PHE A 65 -10.52 -18.87 17.70
C PHE A 65 -9.75 -19.51 18.87
N GLN A 66 -9.55 -18.77 19.96
CA GLN A 66 -9.18 -19.35 21.25
C GLN A 66 -10.47 -19.73 22.00
N PRO A 67 -10.81 -21.02 22.08
CA PRO A 67 -11.94 -21.43 22.92
C PRO A 67 -11.57 -21.17 24.39
N ALA A 68 -12.53 -20.62 25.14
CA ALA A 68 -12.35 -20.25 26.55
C ALA A 68 -12.01 -21.42 27.50
N ASN A 69 -11.98 -22.66 26.99
CA ASN A 69 -11.70 -23.89 27.74
C ASN A 69 -10.38 -24.58 27.34
N ALA A 70 -9.46 -23.91 26.64
CA ALA A 70 -8.14 -24.47 26.38
C ALA A 70 -7.36 -24.66 27.71
N PRO A 71 -6.89 -25.88 28.04
CA PRO A 71 -6.17 -26.12 29.28
C PRO A 71 -4.81 -25.41 29.24
N VAL A 72 -4.46 -24.78 30.37
CA VAL A 72 -3.18 -24.11 30.64
C VAL A 72 -1.99 -25.06 30.65
#